data_AF-A0AAN5CHW8-F1
#
_entry.id   AF-A0AAN5CHW8-F1
#
_cell.length_a   1.000
_cell.length_b   1.000
_cell.length_c   1.000
_cell.angle_alpha   90.00
_cell.angle_beta   90.00
_cell.angle_gamma   90.00
#
_symmetry.space_group_name_H-M   'P 1'
#
loop_
_entity.id
_entity.type
_entity.pdbx_description
1 polymer ?
#
loop_
_entity_poly.entity_id
_entity_poly.type
_entity_poly.pdbx_seq_one_letter_code
_entity_poly.pdbx_strand_id
1 'polypeptide(L)'
;MKSVRKEYRVMSDEERARLHRAFNTLKNNGEYTTLARIHAEQTRGGAAHSGPAFLPWHREYIKRMELALRQIDPGLALPYWDSTLDGALPRPADSIIFTDEFGGMSGSGSVTSGPFANWRTLEGRPAIRRAVGAQGSCFKESEIAFVMGQGTIDQVLAFTAPKTGCPVRTDYNCLEYTHGNVHIFVGGDMFDTETSANDPLFFFHHTFVDLIWEMWRQQRQGPADRERTYPIDNQLCSAAQHFAANIMEPFGPFRNNDGLSNLYTNNMYQYAPRPTCPACSGSKYLFCDNSHGNPRCAAKVRVGGVCTGFTRGEQPCYAGVCQNGKCVAAVIEGPQPPVTRPLPVVTPPAAVQESCFNENECCTSWAAKGECTRNAAYMRDWCKASCRTCVPRTYALADDCRDRHINCARWVRTGECTSNAAWMAENCRQSCNKCGRTRAQTCGGGGGESILLLSGTITTTARPAQQCSNSQGCFNENQCCPHWGSMGECTRNPSWMACNCRVSCGHCFPRDYNYGGCNDYHPSCGNWARTGECQRNPWMLENCRTSCRSCKSQQQLQGQCSTGQSNAGQRQRAGWGFS
;
A
#
# COMPACT_ATOMS: atom_id res chain seq x y z
N MET A 1 6.05 -19.83 -2.96
CA MET A 1 5.84 -20.30 -1.58
C MET A 1 5.36 -19.14 -0.73
N LYS A 2 4.37 -19.36 0.14
CA LYS A 2 3.83 -18.35 1.06
C LYS A 2 4.91 -17.96 2.08
N SER A 3 5.20 -16.68 2.26
CA SER A 3 6.21 -16.19 3.20
C SER A 3 5.65 -16.05 4.62
N VAL A 4 6.52 -16.06 5.63
CA VAL A 4 6.14 -15.80 7.03
C VAL A 4 6.80 -14.52 7.49
N ARG A 5 6.01 -13.45 7.64
CA ARG A 5 6.45 -12.17 8.17
C ARG A 5 6.61 -12.29 9.68
N LYS A 6 7.84 -12.21 10.16
CA LYS A 6 8.22 -12.33 11.58
C LYS A 6 8.46 -10.95 12.19
N GLU A 7 8.38 -10.86 13.51
CA GLU A 7 8.89 -9.68 14.22
C GLU A 7 10.40 -9.57 13.97
N TYR A 8 10.89 -8.36 13.67
CA TYR A 8 12.24 -8.13 13.18
C TYR A 8 13.36 -8.63 14.12
N ARG A 9 13.14 -8.56 15.44
CA ARG A 9 14.03 -9.06 16.50
C ARG A 9 13.86 -10.55 16.76
N VAL A 10 12.87 -11.22 16.18
CA VAL A 10 12.68 -12.68 16.27
C VAL A 10 13.35 -13.42 15.10
N MET A 11 13.67 -12.71 14.01
CA MET A 11 14.43 -13.29 12.89
C MET A 11 15.78 -13.84 13.37
N SER A 12 16.21 -14.96 12.77
CA SER A 12 17.56 -15.47 12.99
C SER A 12 18.60 -14.47 12.46
N ASP A 13 19.84 -14.56 12.96
CA ASP A 13 20.93 -13.70 12.50
C ASP A 13 21.19 -13.86 11.00
N GLU A 14 21.06 -15.09 10.48
CA GLU A 14 21.20 -15.37 9.05
C GLU A 14 20.06 -14.75 8.23
N GLU A 15 18.81 -14.91 8.67
CA GLU A 15 17.64 -14.31 8.01
C GLU A 15 17.76 -12.79 7.95
N ARG A 16 18.16 -12.16 9.07
CA ARG A 16 18.35 -10.71 9.18
C ARG A 16 19.51 -10.23 8.30
N ALA A 17 20.64 -10.95 8.27
CA ALA A 17 21.76 -10.61 7.41
C ALA A 17 21.40 -10.72 5.91
N ARG A 18 20.63 -11.73 5.50
CA ARG A 18 20.10 -11.85 4.12
C ARG A 18 19.16 -10.70 3.78
N LEU A 19 18.28 -10.32 4.71
CA LEU A 19 17.37 -9.18 4.55
C LEU A 19 18.14 -7.88 4.33
N HIS A 20 19.13 -7.58 5.18
CA HIS A 20 19.97 -6.37 5.05
C HIS A 20 20.72 -6.33 3.73
N ARG A 21 21.27 -7.47 3.28
CA ARG A 21 21.94 -7.56 1.97
C ARG A 21 20.97 -7.29 0.82
N ALA A 22 19.76 -7.83 0.88
CA ALA A 22 18.74 -7.59 -0.15
C ALA A 22 18.31 -6.11 -0.20
N PHE A 23 18.04 -5.48 0.95
CA PHE A 23 17.75 -4.04 0.99
C PHE A 23 18.88 -3.19 0.43
N ASN A 24 20.14 -3.47 0.79
CA ASN A 24 21.29 -2.77 0.23
C ASN A 24 21.45 -3.00 -1.27
N THR A 25 21.12 -4.19 -1.76
CA THR A 25 21.11 -4.48 -3.21
C THR A 25 20.06 -3.65 -3.93
N LEU A 26 18.83 -3.58 -3.40
CA LEU A 26 17.77 -2.70 -3.92
C LEU A 26 18.15 -1.22 -3.85
N LYS A 27 18.87 -0.81 -2.81
CA LYS A 27 19.34 0.58 -2.72
C LYS A 27 20.37 0.90 -3.80
N ASN A 28 21.35 0.02 -3.97
CA ASN A 28 22.46 0.21 -4.91
C ASN A 28 22.04 0.13 -6.38
N ASN A 29 21.04 -0.68 -6.71
CA ASN A 29 20.52 -0.78 -8.07
C ASN A 29 19.42 0.27 -8.39
N GLY A 30 19.04 1.10 -7.41
CA GLY A 30 18.05 2.16 -7.56
C GLY A 30 16.59 1.75 -7.31
N GLU A 31 16.28 0.45 -7.21
CA GLU A 31 14.92 -0.05 -7.07
C GLU A 31 14.25 0.40 -5.76
N TYR A 32 15.00 0.40 -4.64
CA TYR A 32 14.49 0.94 -3.38
C TYR A 32 14.13 2.42 -3.54
N THR A 33 14.94 3.18 -4.26
CA THR A 33 14.72 4.62 -4.47
C THR A 33 13.49 4.84 -5.35
N THR A 34 13.24 3.98 -6.34
CA THR A 34 12.01 3.98 -7.14
C THR A 34 10.79 3.71 -6.25
N LEU A 35 10.84 2.68 -5.40
CA LEU A 35 9.76 2.34 -4.48
C LEU A 35 9.48 3.47 -3.50
N ALA A 36 10.52 4.04 -2.87
CA ALA A 36 10.37 5.18 -1.97
C ALA A 36 9.73 6.41 -2.65
N ARG A 37 10.06 6.66 -3.92
CA ARG A 37 9.47 7.74 -4.71
C ARG A 37 7.98 7.57 -4.94
N ILE A 38 7.49 6.34 -5.12
CA ILE A 38 6.06 6.07 -5.27
C ILE A 38 5.30 6.61 -4.06
N HIS A 39 5.76 6.32 -2.84
CA HIS A 39 5.14 6.84 -1.63
C HIS A 39 5.18 8.38 -1.57
N ALA A 40 6.33 8.99 -1.88
CA ALA A 40 6.46 10.44 -1.92
C ALA A 40 5.49 11.12 -2.92
N GLU A 41 5.30 10.51 -4.09
CA GLU A 41 4.38 11.01 -5.12
C GLU A 41 2.91 10.80 -4.74
N GLN A 42 2.56 9.66 -4.14
CA GLN A 42 1.18 9.36 -3.74
C GLN A 42 0.77 10.03 -2.43
N THR A 43 1.72 10.45 -1.60
CA THR A 43 1.49 11.42 -0.53
C THR A 43 1.06 12.76 -1.11
N ARG A 44 1.78 13.31 -2.10
CA ARG A 44 1.40 14.55 -2.80
C ARG A 44 0.09 14.44 -3.55
N GLY A 45 -0.15 13.30 -4.19
CA GLY A 45 -1.38 13.01 -4.94
C GLY A 45 -2.60 12.74 -4.06
N GLY A 46 -2.41 12.53 -2.75
CA GLY A 46 -3.48 12.24 -1.79
C GLY A 46 -4.11 10.86 -1.97
N ALA A 47 -3.39 9.90 -2.55
CA ALA A 47 -3.90 8.53 -2.72
C ALA A 47 -3.52 7.62 -1.54
N ALA A 48 -2.35 7.83 -0.95
CA ALA A 48 -1.79 6.94 0.06
C ALA A 48 -2.28 7.21 1.50
N HIS A 49 -2.73 8.43 1.82
CA HIS A 49 -3.07 8.88 3.18
C HIS A 49 -4.31 9.75 3.20
N SER A 50 -4.83 10.05 4.39
CA SER A 50 -5.94 10.97 4.65
C SER A 50 -7.33 10.43 4.28
N GLY A 51 -7.47 9.10 4.23
CA GLY A 51 -8.77 8.49 3.95
C GLY A 51 -8.78 6.97 3.86
N PRO A 52 -9.95 6.38 3.56
CA PRO A 52 -10.18 4.94 3.62
C PRO A 52 -9.20 4.05 2.85
N ALA A 53 -8.57 4.56 1.79
CA ALA A 53 -7.61 3.79 1.00
C ALA A 53 -6.26 3.57 1.71
N PHE A 54 -5.97 4.25 2.82
CA PHE A 54 -4.69 4.17 3.53
C PHE A 54 -4.21 2.73 3.76
N LEU A 55 -5.04 1.89 4.37
CA LEU A 55 -4.68 0.50 4.69
C LEU A 55 -4.52 -0.40 3.45
N PRO A 56 -5.50 -0.46 2.51
CA PRO A 56 -5.33 -1.28 1.31
C PRO A 56 -4.19 -0.80 0.41
N TRP A 57 -3.97 0.52 0.31
CA TRP A 57 -2.86 1.10 -0.45
C TRP A 57 -1.51 0.70 0.15
N HIS A 58 -1.33 0.86 1.46
CA HIS A 58 -0.07 0.50 2.12
C HIS A 58 0.16 -1.02 2.11
N ARG A 59 -0.88 -1.85 2.22
CA ARG A 59 -0.77 -3.31 2.03
C ARG A 59 -0.21 -3.66 0.66
N GLU A 60 -0.74 -3.04 -0.39
CA GLU A 60 -0.23 -3.25 -1.75
C GLU A 60 1.19 -2.72 -1.90
N TYR A 61 1.49 -1.56 -1.33
CA TYR A 61 2.83 -0.97 -1.39
C TYR A 61 3.90 -1.83 -0.72
N ILE A 62 3.66 -2.31 0.52
CA ILE A 62 4.59 -3.22 1.20
C ILE A 62 4.68 -4.57 0.49
N LYS A 63 3.62 -5.01 -0.22
CA LYS A 63 3.66 -6.17 -1.11
C LYS A 63 4.71 -5.97 -2.20
N ARG A 64 4.74 -4.80 -2.85
CA ARG A 64 5.73 -4.50 -3.92
C ARG A 64 7.15 -4.52 -3.40
N MET A 65 7.40 -3.99 -2.20
CA MET A 65 8.72 -4.10 -1.54
C MET A 65 9.10 -5.57 -1.27
N GLU A 66 8.19 -6.37 -0.71
CA GLU A 66 8.47 -7.79 -0.47
C GLU A 66 8.76 -8.56 -1.77
N LEU A 67 8.02 -8.28 -2.85
CA LEU A 67 8.30 -8.87 -4.16
C LEU A 67 9.68 -8.48 -4.69
N ALA A 68 10.09 -7.21 -4.55
CA ALA A 68 11.41 -6.74 -4.96
C ALA A 68 12.54 -7.44 -4.16
N LEU A 69 12.38 -7.58 -2.84
CA LEU A 69 13.31 -8.34 -2.00
C LEU A 69 13.41 -9.80 -2.45
N ARG A 70 12.27 -10.40 -2.82
CA ARG A 70 12.20 -11.81 -3.25
C ARG A 70 12.75 -12.07 -4.65
N GLN A 71 12.90 -11.04 -5.48
CA GLN A 71 13.65 -11.16 -6.74
C GLN A 71 15.15 -11.36 -6.48
N ILE A 72 15.68 -10.80 -5.39
CA ILE A 72 17.07 -11.01 -4.96
C ILE A 72 17.20 -12.33 -4.20
N ASP A 73 16.29 -12.57 -3.25
CA ASP A 73 16.29 -13.78 -2.44
C ASP A 73 14.85 -14.30 -2.21
N PRO A 74 14.43 -15.33 -2.95
CA PRO A 74 13.05 -15.84 -2.92
C PRO A 74 12.57 -16.34 -1.55
N GLY A 75 13.49 -16.63 -0.63
CA GLY A 75 13.22 -17.11 0.73
C GLY A 75 12.98 -15.99 1.75
N LEU A 76 13.16 -14.72 1.37
CA LEU A 76 12.90 -13.60 2.27
C LEU A 76 11.42 -13.31 2.44
N ALA A 77 11.09 -12.82 3.63
CA ALA A 77 9.82 -12.22 3.99
C ALA A 77 10.08 -10.82 4.56
N LEU A 78 9.18 -9.88 4.33
CA LEU A 78 9.27 -8.56 4.96
C LEU A 78 8.91 -8.68 6.45
N PRO A 79 9.77 -8.30 7.40
CA PRO A 79 9.42 -8.38 8.82
C PRO A 79 8.47 -7.25 9.22
N TYR A 80 7.77 -7.45 10.34
CA TYR A 80 7.10 -6.36 11.04
C TYR A 80 7.96 -5.85 12.19
N TRP A 81 7.84 -4.56 12.48
CA TRP A 81 8.40 -3.93 13.68
C TRP A 81 7.28 -3.59 14.65
N ASP A 82 7.18 -4.39 15.71
CA ASP A 82 6.25 -4.15 16.81
C ASP A 82 6.83 -3.09 17.77
N SER A 83 6.44 -1.83 17.58
CA SER A 83 6.98 -0.74 18.40
C SER A 83 6.44 -0.72 19.83
N THR A 84 5.40 -1.50 20.18
CA THR A 84 4.94 -1.57 21.58
C THR A 84 6.02 -2.18 22.49
N LEU A 85 6.86 -3.07 21.93
CA LEU A 85 8.00 -3.67 22.62
C LEU A 85 9.04 -2.61 23.01
N ASP A 86 9.23 -1.59 22.17
CA ASP A 86 10.11 -0.44 22.43
C ASP A 86 9.46 0.53 23.42
N GLY A 87 8.15 0.75 23.28
CA GLY A 87 7.35 1.57 24.19
C GLY A 87 7.30 1.06 25.64
N ALA A 88 7.61 -0.22 25.86
CA ALA A 88 7.72 -0.82 27.20
C ALA A 88 9.00 -0.42 27.96
N LEU A 89 9.97 0.22 27.29
CA LEU A 89 11.22 0.66 27.92
C LEU A 89 11.04 2.00 28.67
N PRO A 90 11.86 2.26 29.71
CA PRO A 90 11.89 3.56 30.39
C PRO A 90 12.19 4.72 29.43
N ARG A 91 13.03 4.44 28.43
CA ARG A 91 13.31 5.34 27.31
C ARG A 91 13.30 4.55 26.00
N PRO A 92 12.21 4.61 25.21
CA PRO A 92 12.10 3.84 23.97
C PRO A 92 13.23 4.08 22.96
N ALA A 93 13.84 5.28 22.95
CA ALA A 93 14.98 5.61 22.11
C ALA A 93 16.26 4.82 22.43
N ASP A 94 16.32 4.10 23.55
CA ASP A 94 17.43 3.20 23.90
C ASP A 94 17.22 1.75 23.44
N SER A 95 16.15 1.48 22.70
CA SER A 95 15.92 0.18 22.11
C SER A 95 17.08 -0.27 21.22
N ILE A 96 17.35 -1.57 21.25
CA ILE A 96 18.28 -2.25 20.37
C ILE A 96 17.97 -2.04 18.88
N ILE A 97 16.74 -1.69 18.49
CA ILE A 97 16.39 -1.48 17.08
C ILE A 97 17.15 -0.30 16.44
N PHE A 98 17.63 0.66 17.24
CA PHE A 98 18.43 1.81 16.79
C PHE A 98 19.94 1.59 16.97
N THR A 99 20.39 0.37 16.69
CA THR A 99 21.81 -0.04 16.73
C THR A 99 22.23 -0.72 15.43
N ASP A 100 23.53 -0.97 15.28
CA ASP A 100 24.12 -1.55 14.07
C ASP A 100 23.62 -2.96 13.75
N GLU A 101 23.07 -3.65 14.74
CA GLU A 101 22.43 -4.95 14.56
C GLU A 101 21.12 -4.86 13.77
N PHE A 102 20.46 -3.69 13.75
CA PHE A 102 19.12 -3.50 13.20
C PHE A 102 19.01 -2.28 12.30
N GLY A 103 18.47 -1.16 12.79
CA GLY A 103 18.18 0.03 12.00
C GLY A 103 19.39 0.95 11.81
N GLY A 104 20.50 0.71 12.50
CA GLY A 104 21.68 1.58 12.53
C GLY A 104 21.61 2.67 13.60
N MET A 105 22.79 3.09 14.09
CA MET A 105 22.89 4.21 15.02
C MET A 105 22.86 5.57 14.33
N SER A 106 22.34 6.57 15.04
CA SER A 106 22.34 7.96 14.57
C SER A 106 23.38 8.81 15.31
N GLY A 107 24.28 9.45 14.56
CA GLY A 107 25.22 10.46 15.03
C GLY A 107 24.83 11.84 14.47
N SER A 108 24.70 12.85 15.34
CA SER A 108 24.26 14.21 14.96
C SER A 108 22.98 14.24 14.10
N GLY A 109 22.06 13.31 14.38
CA GLY A 109 20.79 13.16 13.67
C GLY A 109 20.85 12.50 12.30
N SER A 110 22.00 11.94 11.89
CA SER A 110 22.15 11.15 10.65
C SER A 110 22.46 9.69 10.98
N VAL A 111 21.93 8.73 10.22
CA VAL A 111 22.28 7.31 10.37
C VAL A 111 23.69 7.09 9.85
N THR A 112 24.63 6.86 10.77
CA THR A 112 26.08 6.84 10.49
C THR A 112 26.67 5.43 10.46
N SER A 113 25.97 4.43 10.98
CA SER A 113 26.45 3.06 11.09
C SER A 113 25.31 2.05 10.97
N GLY A 114 25.65 0.76 10.89
CA GLY A 114 24.69 -0.33 10.67
C GLY A 114 24.34 -0.55 9.20
N PRO A 115 23.34 -1.41 8.91
CA PRO A 115 23.08 -1.90 7.56
C PRO A 115 22.55 -0.84 6.59
N PHE A 116 22.08 0.30 7.09
CA PHE A 116 21.49 1.36 6.28
C PHE A 116 22.29 2.68 6.34
N ALA A 117 23.55 2.61 6.79
CA ALA A 117 24.44 3.76 6.81
C ALA A 117 24.71 4.30 5.39
N ASN A 118 24.90 5.61 5.28
CA ASN A 118 25.26 6.30 4.03
C ASN A 118 24.26 6.12 2.86
N TRP A 119 23.01 5.74 3.18
CA TRP A 119 21.95 5.70 2.19
C TRP A 119 21.59 7.12 1.76
N ARG A 120 21.85 7.46 0.49
CA ARG A 120 21.43 8.75 -0.08
C ARG A 120 19.91 8.85 -0.16
N THR A 121 19.34 9.96 0.30
CA THR A 121 17.88 10.18 0.30
C THR A 121 17.38 10.64 -1.08
N LEU A 122 16.06 10.63 -1.29
CA LEU A 122 15.42 11.15 -2.51
C LEU A 122 15.78 12.61 -2.81
N GLU A 123 16.04 13.41 -1.78
CA GLU A 123 16.43 14.83 -1.88
C GLU A 123 17.95 15.01 -2.05
N GLY A 124 18.71 13.92 -2.15
CA GLY A 124 20.16 13.96 -2.38
C GLY A 124 21.03 14.11 -1.14
N ARG A 125 20.45 14.04 0.08
CA ARG A 125 21.23 14.05 1.33
C ARG A 125 22.13 12.81 1.40
N PRO A 126 23.32 12.90 2.04
CA PRO A 126 24.29 11.80 2.07
C PRO A 126 23.88 10.63 2.98
N ALA A 127 22.91 10.84 3.88
CA ALA A 127 22.42 9.83 4.81
C ALA A 127 20.96 10.13 5.21
N ILE A 128 20.27 9.08 5.64
CA ILE A 128 18.96 9.16 6.31
C ILE A 128 19.11 9.94 7.62
N ARG A 129 18.13 10.77 7.97
CA ARG A 129 18.07 11.51 9.22
C ARG A 129 17.07 10.89 10.19
N ARG A 130 17.39 10.93 11.48
CA ARG A 130 16.49 10.51 12.58
C ARG A 130 16.61 11.45 13.78
N ALA A 131 15.54 11.56 14.55
CA ALA A 131 15.46 12.29 15.82
C ALA A 131 14.70 11.44 16.85
N VAL A 132 15.17 10.21 17.06
CA VAL A 132 14.45 9.17 17.79
C VAL A 132 14.07 9.60 19.21
N GLY A 133 12.78 9.56 19.52
CA GLY A 133 12.24 9.90 20.84
C GLY A 133 12.25 11.38 21.18
N ALA A 134 12.54 12.27 20.22
CA ALA A 134 12.45 13.72 20.44
C ALA A 134 10.99 14.19 20.52
N GLN A 135 10.09 13.56 19.76
CA GLN A 135 8.65 13.81 19.73
C GLN A 135 7.92 12.48 19.51
N GLY A 136 6.59 12.48 19.51
CA GLY A 136 5.78 11.31 19.20
C GLY A 136 5.92 10.18 20.20
N SER A 137 5.42 9.00 19.86
CA SER A 137 5.52 7.81 20.70
C SER A 137 5.46 6.53 19.87
N CYS A 138 6.01 5.45 20.44
CA CYS A 138 5.72 4.11 19.95
C CYS A 138 4.22 3.77 20.10
N PHE A 139 3.76 2.74 19.39
CA PHE A 139 2.42 2.20 19.58
C PHE A 139 2.20 1.74 21.04
N LYS A 140 0.94 1.77 21.47
CA LYS A 140 0.49 1.26 22.78
C LYS A 140 -0.47 0.09 22.60
N GLU A 141 -0.44 -0.86 23.54
CA GLU A 141 -1.42 -1.96 23.55
C GLU A 141 -2.87 -1.45 23.66
N SER A 142 -3.10 -0.31 24.31
CA SER A 142 -4.43 0.32 24.38
C SER A 142 -4.94 0.82 23.03
N GLU A 143 -4.05 1.28 22.15
CA GLU A 143 -4.40 1.73 20.79
C GLU A 143 -4.73 0.51 19.91
N ILE A 144 -3.97 -0.59 20.04
CA ILE A 144 -4.27 -1.85 19.37
C ILE A 144 -5.61 -2.40 19.87
N ALA A 145 -5.84 -2.41 21.19
CA ALA A 145 -7.11 -2.83 21.78
C ALA A 145 -8.28 -1.96 21.32
N PHE A 146 -8.08 -0.66 21.14
CA PHE A 146 -9.07 0.24 20.55
C PHE A 146 -9.43 -0.21 19.13
N VAL A 147 -8.44 -0.48 18.26
CA VAL A 147 -8.69 -0.97 16.89
C VAL A 147 -9.45 -2.30 16.93
N MET A 148 -9.04 -3.25 17.77
CA MET A 148 -9.76 -4.53 17.96
C MET A 148 -11.20 -4.33 18.46
N GLY A 149 -11.45 -3.23 19.17
CA GLY A 149 -12.75 -2.79 19.69
C GLY A 149 -13.73 -2.24 18.64
N GLN A 150 -13.27 -1.89 17.43
CA GLN A 150 -14.13 -1.29 16.41
C GLN A 150 -15.08 -2.30 15.78
N GLY A 151 -16.33 -1.87 15.57
CA GLY A 151 -17.43 -2.70 15.08
C GLY A 151 -17.81 -2.45 13.62
N THR A 152 -17.49 -1.27 13.09
CA THR A 152 -17.81 -0.88 11.71
C THR A 152 -16.55 -0.57 10.90
N ILE A 153 -16.63 -0.71 9.58
CA ILE A 153 -15.45 -0.62 8.69
C ILE A 153 -14.87 0.80 8.62
N ASP A 154 -15.70 1.83 8.72
CA ASP A 154 -15.34 3.24 8.68
C ASP A 154 -14.60 3.72 9.94
N GLN A 155 -14.65 2.95 11.03
CA GLN A 155 -13.82 3.19 12.21
C GLN A 155 -12.37 2.71 12.03
N VAL A 156 -12.12 1.82 11.06
CA VAL A 156 -10.80 1.23 10.80
C VAL A 156 -10.20 1.76 9.49
N LEU A 157 -10.96 1.74 8.40
CA LEU A 157 -10.66 2.45 7.15
C LEU A 157 -11.23 3.87 7.25
N ALA A 158 -10.61 4.69 8.09
CA ALA A 158 -11.21 5.94 8.53
C ALA A 158 -11.07 7.10 7.54
N PHE A 159 -11.95 8.10 7.70
CA PHE A 159 -11.88 9.37 7.00
C PHE A 159 -11.02 10.35 7.81
N THR A 160 -9.70 10.28 7.66
CA THR A 160 -8.71 10.98 8.50
C THR A 160 -8.38 12.41 8.07
N ALA A 161 -8.93 12.90 6.96
CA ALA A 161 -8.94 14.33 6.66
C ALA A 161 -10.30 14.77 6.09
N PRO A 162 -11.37 14.72 6.89
CA PRO A 162 -12.71 15.06 6.44
C PRO A 162 -12.80 16.57 6.16
N LYS A 163 -13.51 16.96 5.09
CA LYS A 163 -13.83 18.36 4.82
C LYS A 163 -14.95 18.85 5.73
N THR A 164 -15.09 20.17 5.82
CA THR A 164 -16.21 20.80 6.52
C THR A 164 -17.55 20.26 6.00
N GLY A 165 -18.40 19.77 6.90
CA GLY A 165 -19.70 19.20 6.57
C GLY A 165 -19.74 17.68 6.39
N CYS A 166 -18.61 16.97 6.52
CA CYS A 166 -18.63 15.50 6.59
C CYS A 166 -19.49 15.03 7.79
N PRO A 167 -20.49 14.15 7.59
CA PRO A 167 -21.33 13.65 8.68
C PRO A 167 -20.64 12.58 9.54
N VAL A 168 -19.51 12.04 9.08
CA VAL A 168 -18.74 11.00 9.78
C VAL A 168 -17.69 11.66 10.67
N ARG A 169 -17.59 11.21 11.92
CA ARG A 169 -16.55 11.65 12.86
C ARG A 169 -15.52 10.55 13.03
N THR A 170 -14.25 10.89 12.85
CA THR A 170 -13.12 9.97 13.00
C THR A 170 -12.50 10.11 14.37
N ASP A 171 -12.29 8.99 15.05
CA ASP A 171 -11.62 8.96 16.36
C ASP A 171 -10.11 9.15 16.22
N TYR A 172 -9.50 9.88 17.16
CA TYR A 172 -8.06 10.11 17.17
C TYR A 172 -7.24 8.84 17.42
N ASN A 173 -7.86 7.78 17.95
CA ASN A 173 -7.24 6.46 18.14
C ASN A 173 -7.39 5.54 16.93
N CYS A 174 -7.92 6.01 15.79
CA CYS A 174 -7.92 5.20 14.58
C CYS A 174 -6.48 4.86 14.13
N LEU A 175 -6.35 3.78 13.37
CA LEU A 175 -5.05 3.19 13.06
C LEU A 175 -4.13 4.14 12.27
N GLU A 176 -4.68 4.96 11.37
CA GLU A 176 -3.88 5.91 10.59
C GLU A 176 -3.39 7.11 11.45
N TYR A 177 -4.08 7.55 12.49
CA TYR A 177 -3.51 8.58 13.36
C TYR A 177 -2.46 8.01 14.31
N THR A 178 -2.75 6.87 14.92
CA THR A 178 -1.85 6.22 15.88
C THR A 178 -0.55 5.74 15.23
N HIS A 179 -0.59 5.24 13.98
CA HIS A 179 0.65 4.93 13.26
C HIS A 179 1.51 6.17 12.99
N GLY A 180 0.90 7.35 12.89
CA GLY A 180 1.59 8.63 12.71
C GLY A 180 2.48 8.99 13.90
N ASN A 181 2.10 8.58 15.12
CA ASN A 181 2.94 8.82 16.30
C ASN A 181 4.29 8.11 16.23
N VAL A 182 4.36 6.95 15.57
CA VAL A 182 5.61 6.19 15.40
C VAL A 182 6.51 6.85 14.35
N HIS A 183 5.93 7.39 13.29
CA HIS A 183 6.64 8.23 12.31
C HIS A 183 7.30 9.43 13.00
N ILE A 184 6.52 10.16 13.80
CA ILE A 184 7.00 11.29 14.61
C ILE A 184 8.07 10.83 15.63
N PHE A 185 7.89 9.64 16.23
CA PHE A 185 8.83 9.05 17.18
C PHE A 185 10.21 8.79 16.59
N VAL A 186 10.28 8.21 15.39
CA VAL A 186 11.59 8.03 14.73
C VAL A 186 12.17 9.38 14.30
N GLY A 187 11.30 10.30 13.86
CA GLY A 187 11.67 11.65 13.47
C GLY A 187 12.54 11.69 12.22
N GLY A 188 13.09 12.87 11.90
CA GLY A 188 13.94 13.04 10.72
C GLY A 188 13.19 12.70 9.43
N ASP A 189 13.71 11.79 8.60
CA ASP A 189 13.04 11.36 7.37
C ASP A 189 11.68 10.71 7.64
N MET A 190 11.56 9.92 8.71
CA MET A 190 10.28 9.31 9.13
C MET A 190 9.25 10.32 9.63
N PHE A 191 9.62 11.57 9.93
CA PHE A 191 8.67 12.59 10.39
C PHE A 191 7.77 13.08 9.25
N ASP A 192 8.35 13.31 8.08
CA ASP A 192 7.65 13.86 6.92
C ASP A 192 7.12 12.72 6.05
N THR A 193 5.82 12.75 5.77
CA THR A 193 5.14 11.72 4.98
C THR A 193 5.74 11.56 3.59
N GLU A 194 6.28 12.61 2.96
CA GLU A 194 6.93 12.49 1.65
C GLU A 194 8.30 11.81 1.71
N THR A 195 9.02 11.95 2.82
CA THR A 195 10.39 11.43 2.96
C THR A 195 10.48 10.15 3.77
N SER A 196 9.41 9.75 4.44
CA SER A 196 9.39 8.63 5.40
C SER A 196 9.90 7.31 4.80
N ALA A 197 9.56 7.04 3.54
CA ALA A 197 10.04 5.86 2.82
C ALA A 197 11.53 5.90 2.43
N ASN A 198 12.28 6.96 2.74
CA ASN A 198 13.75 6.95 2.67
C ASN A 198 14.36 5.98 3.71
N ASP A 199 13.68 5.79 4.85
CA ASP A 199 14.13 4.94 5.95
C ASP A 199 13.53 3.52 5.84
N PRO A 200 14.33 2.44 5.79
CA PRO A 200 13.81 1.07 5.74
C PRO A 200 12.89 0.69 6.90
N LEU A 201 13.00 1.33 8.06
CA LEU A 201 12.08 1.11 9.18
C LEU A 201 10.63 1.45 8.81
N PHE A 202 10.39 2.30 7.81
CA PHE A 202 9.07 2.56 7.23
C PHE A 202 8.34 1.26 6.87
N PHE A 203 9.02 0.37 6.14
CA PHE A 203 8.39 -0.84 5.63
C PHE A 203 8.10 -1.82 6.75
N PHE A 204 8.95 -1.88 7.78
CA PHE A 204 8.72 -2.76 8.93
C PHE A 204 7.59 -2.23 9.82
N HIS A 205 7.51 -0.90 9.99
CA HIS A 205 6.40 -0.23 10.68
C HIS A 205 5.07 -0.48 9.97
N HIS A 206 4.99 -0.24 8.66
CA HIS A 206 3.75 -0.47 7.89
C HIS A 206 3.37 -1.95 7.77
N THR A 207 4.33 -2.86 7.88
CA THR A 207 4.06 -4.30 8.01
C THR A 207 3.43 -4.64 9.36
N PHE A 208 3.74 -3.89 10.43
CA PHE A 208 3.04 -4.00 11.72
C PHE A 208 1.65 -3.37 11.70
N VAL A 209 1.48 -2.23 11.01
CA VAL A 209 0.16 -1.63 10.76
C VAL A 209 -0.75 -2.60 10.00
N ASP A 210 -0.24 -3.27 8.97
CA ASP A 210 -0.99 -4.31 8.24
C ASP A 210 -1.31 -5.53 9.10
N LEU A 211 -0.39 -5.95 9.99
CA LEU A 211 -0.67 -7.00 10.99
C LEU A 211 -1.83 -6.61 11.91
N ILE A 212 -1.83 -5.40 12.47
CA ILE A 212 -2.93 -4.92 13.33
C ILE A 212 -4.25 -4.94 12.54
N TRP A 213 -4.26 -4.44 11.31
CA TRP A 213 -5.46 -4.49 10.48
C TRP A 213 -5.92 -5.92 10.19
N GLU A 214 -5.00 -6.82 9.85
CA GLU A 214 -5.30 -8.22 9.56
C GLU A 214 -5.85 -8.95 10.79
N MET A 215 -5.32 -8.68 12.00
CA MET A 215 -5.87 -9.18 13.26
C MET A 215 -7.33 -8.75 13.44
N TRP A 216 -7.63 -7.46 13.20
CA TRP A 216 -9.01 -6.96 13.28
C TRP A 216 -9.92 -7.65 12.27
N ARG A 217 -9.48 -7.77 11.00
CA ARG A 217 -10.24 -8.47 9.94
C ARG A 217 -10.54 -9.91 10.35
N GLN A 218 -9.55 -10.59 10.95
CA GLN A 218 -9.69 -11.99 11.38
C GLN A 218 -10.66 -12.15 12.56
N GLN A 219 -10.65 -11.20 13.50
CA GLN A 219 -11.49 -11.23 14.69
C GLN A 219 -12.92 -10.75 14.44
N ARG A 220 -13.11 -9.75 13.56
CA ARG A 220 -14.38 -9.02 13.42
C ARG A 220 -15.19 -9.35 12.17
N GLN A 221 -14.56 -9.93 11.16
CA GLN A 221 -15.20 -10.16 9.86
C GLN A 221 -15.14 -11.64 9.47
N GLY A 222 -16.24 -12.13 8.89
CA GLY A 222 -16.23 -13.41 8.17
C GLY A 222 -15.41 -13.32 6.88
N PRO A 223 -14.97 -14.46 6.30
CA PRO A 223 -14.14 -14.47 5.09
C PRO A 223 -14.71 -13.67 3.90
N ALA A 224 -16.03 -13.68 3.72
CA ALA A 224 -16.68 -12.92 2.65
C ALA A 224 -16.70 -11.40 2.91
N ASP A 225 -16.98 -10.98 4.14
CA ASP A 225 -17.04 -9.55 4.51
C ASP A 225 -15.68 -8.87 4.39
N ARG A 226 -14.62 -9.64 4.67
CA ARG A 226 -13.21 -9.22 4.51
C ARG A 226 -12.87 -8.75 3.11
N GLU A 227 -13.54 -9.25 2.08
CA GLU A 227 -13.28 -8.91 0.67
C GLU A 227 -14.24 -7.85 0.11
N ARG A 228 -15.32 -7.53 0.83
CA ARG A 228 -16.47 -6.79 0.29
C ARG A 228 -16.79 -5.51 1.04
N THR A 229 -16.35 -5.41 2.28
CA THR A 229 -16.70 -4.31 3.17
C THR A 229 -15.67 -3.19 3.06
N TYR A 230 -16.08 -2.07 2.47
CA TYR A 230 -15.31 -0.83 2.33
C TYR A 230 -16.21 0.36 2.69
N PRO A 231 -15.72 1.47 3.29
CA PRO A 231 -16.55 2.63 3.60
C PRO A 231 -17.31 3.18 2.39
N ILE A 232 -18.55 3.67 2.57
CA ILE A 232 -19.28 4.31 1.47
C ILE A 232 -18.53 5.57 1.03
N ASP A 233 -18.31 5.69 -0.27
CA ASP A 233 -17.73 6.87 -0.91
C ASP A 233 -18.49 8.15 -0.53
N ASN A 234 -17.78 9.16 -0.01
CA ASN A 234 -18.36 10.44 0.37
C ASN A 234 -17.38 11.58 0.12
N GLN A 235 -17.74 12.49 -0.81
CA GLN A 235 -16.89 13.61 -1.25
C GLN A 235 -16.67 14.67 -0.18
N LEU A 236 -17.53 14.72 0.84
CA LEU A 236 -17.34 15.58 2.01
C LEU A 236 -16.34 14.96 3.00
N CYS A 237 -16.20 13.64 3.02
CA CYS A 237 -15.38 12.93 4.00
C CYS A 237 -14.00 12.51 3.48
N SER A 238 -13.84 12.35 2.17
CA SER A 238 -12.53 12.06 1.56
C SER A 238 -12.48 12.51 0.10
N ALA A 239 -11.27 12.61 -0.43
CA ALA A 239 -11.05 12.81 -1.86
C ALA A 239 -11.43 11.55 -2.67
N ALA A 240 -11.75 11.77 -3.94
CA ALA A 240 -12.07 10.74 -4.93
C ALA A 240 -11.06 9.58 -4.97
N GLN A 241 -9.80 9.89 -4.73
CA GLN A 241 -8.68 8.94 -4.70
C GLN A 241 -8.89 7.82 -3.68
N HIS A 242 -9.70 8.02 -2.64
CA HIS A 242 -9.99 7.03 -1.61
C HIS A 242 -11.28 6.24 -1.86
N PHE A 243 -11.98 6.49 -2.97
CA PHE A 243 -13.23 5.79 -3.24
C PHE A 243 -12.95 4.32 -3.57
N ALA A 244 -13.87 3.44 -3.18
CA ALA A 244 -13.66 1.99 -3.19
C ALA A 244 -13.18 1.48 -4.56
N ALA A 245 -13.85 1.95 -5.62
CA ALA A 245 -13.53 1.54 -6.99
C ALA A 245 -12.52 2.46 -7.68
N ASN A 246 -12.03 3.52 -7.04
CA ASN A 246 -10.99 4.33 -7.66
C ASN A 246 -9.70 3.52 -7.84
N ILE A 247 -8.90 3.86 -8.84
CA ILE A 247 -7.60 3.23 -9.04
C ILE A 247 -6.72 3.51 -7.83
N MET A 248 -6.08 2.45 -7.35
CA MET A 248 -5.10 2.50 -6.30
C MET A 248 -3.78 3.00 -6.91
N GLU A 249 -3.68 4.30 -7.15
CA GLU A 249 -2.54 4.90 -7.86
C GLU A 249 -1.21 4.63 -7.15
N PRO A 250 -0.11 4.27 -7.85
CA PRO A 250 0.01 4.05 -9.28
C PRO A 250 -0.19 2.58 -9.68
N PHE A 251 -0.73 1.74 -8.79
CA PHE A 251 -0.84 0.28 -8.95
C PHE A 251 -1.98 -0.15 -9.89
N GLY A 252 -2.39 0.71 -10.82
CA GLY A 252 -3.36 0.36 -11.86
C GLY A 252 -2.97 -0.95 -12.58
N PRO A 253 -3.93 -1.81 -12.92
CA PRO A 253 -5.38 -1.59 -12.87
C PRO A 253 -6.04 -1.88 -11.50
N PHE A 254 -5.26 -2.10 -10.42
CA PHE A 254 -5.83 -2.36 -9.10
C PHE A 254 -6.63 -1.17 -8.60
N ARG A 255 -7.76 -1.45 -7.96
CA ARG A 255 -8.62 -0.49 -7.26
C ARG A 255 -8.40 -0.57 -5.76
N ASN A 256 -8.81 0.46 -5.03
CA ASN A 256 -8.64 0.50 -3.56
C ASN A 256 -9.26 -0.72 -2.87
N ASN A 257 -10.45 -1.15 -3.30
CA ASN A 257 -11.09 -2.34 -2.73
C ASN A 257 -10.39 -3.65 -3.09
N ASP A 258 -9.54 -3.72 -4.12
CA ASP A 258 -8.74 -4.92 -4.40
C ASP A 258 -7.70 -5.19 -3.30
N GLY A 259 -7.27 -4.17 -2.55
CA GLY A 259 -6.43 -4.32 -1.36
C GLY A 259 -7.12 -5.06 -0.20
N LEU A 260 -8.43 -5.28 -0.27
CA LEU A 260 -9.19 -6.10 0.67
C LEU A 260 -9.10 -7.60 0.38
N SER A 261 -8.45 -8.04 -0.70
CA SER A 261 -8.47 -9.47 -1.05
C SER A 261 -7.91 -10.36 0.06
N ASN A 262 -8.52 -11.52 0.32
CA ASN A 262 -7.88 -12.53 1.19
C ASN A 262 -6.68 -13.21 0.49
N LEU A 263 -6.49 -13.03 -0.82
CA LEU A 263 -5.39 -13.67 -1.55
C LEU A 263 -4.01 -13.21 -1.06
N TYR A 264 -3.88 -12.01 -0.50
CA TYR A 264 -2.63 -11.56 0.15
C TYR A 264 -2.23 -12.54 1.25
N THR A 265 -3.14 -12.82 2.19
CA THR A 265 -2.87 -13.65 3.36
C THR A 265 -3.13 -15.15 3.15
N ASN A 266 -3.81 -15.53 2.07
CA ASN A 266 -3.97 -16.93 1.68
C ASN A 266 -2.75 -17.43 0.90
N ASN A 267 -2.25 -16.64 -0.06
CA ASN A 267 -1.28 -17.13 -1.05
C ASN A 267 0.12 -16.54 -0.89
N MET A 268 0.23 -15.26 -0.49
CA MET A 268 1.51 -14.56 -0.53
C MET A 268 2.27 -14.60 0.79
N TYR A 269 1.62 -14.20 1.89
CA TYR A 269 2.26 -14.12 3.19
C TYR A 269 1.33 -14.52 4.33
N GLN A 270 1.90 -14.80 5.50
CA GLN A 270 1.19 -14.84 6.78
C GLN A 270 2.07 -14.21 7.85
N TYR A 271 1.48 -13.86 8.98
CA TYR A 271 2.19 -13.29 10.11
C TYR A 271 2.53 -14.37 11.13
N ALA A 272 3.78 -14.36 11.61
CA ALA A 272 4.11 -15.05 12.85
C ALA A 272 3.46 -14.29 14.03
N PRO A 273 3.02 -14.99 15.10
CA PRO A 273 2.45 -14.33 16.28
C PRO A 273 3.39 -13.30 16.88
N ARG A 274 2.81 -12.23 17.45
CA ARG A 274 3.55 -11.23 18.23
C ARG A 274 4.25 -11.93 19.42
N PRO A 275 5.46 -11.49 19.83
CA PRO A 275 6.17 -12.11 20.95
C PRO A 275 5.41 -11.96 22.27
N THR A 276 5.28 -13.07 23.01
CA THR A 276 4.63 -13.11 24.35
C THR A 276 5.54 -13.78 25.40
N CYS A 277 5.34 -13.41 26.66
CA CYS A 277 6.02 -14.03 27.79
C CYS A 277 5.64 -15.52 27.93
N PRO A 278 6.50 -16.35 28.56
CA PRO A 278 7.76 -15.97 29.21
C PRO A 278 8.96 -15.89 28.26
N ALA A 279 8.88 -16.52 27.08
CA ALA A 279 10.04 -16.70 26.22
C ALA A 279 10.29 -15.55 25.24
N CYS A 280 9.29 -14.69 24.97
CA CYS A 280 9.37 -13.65 23.94
C CYS A 280 9.87 -14.19 22.60
N SER A 281 9.28 -15.30 22.18
CA SER A 281 9.65 -16.07 20.99
C SER A 281 11.10 -16.58 20.99
N GLY A 282 11.75 -16.66 22.15
CA GLY A 282 13.15 -17.07 22.29
C GLY A 282 14.15 -16.04 21.77
N SER A 283 13.72 -14.80 21.50
CA SER A 283 14.60 -13.78 20.95
C SER A 283 15.63 -13.31 21.99
N LYS A 284 16.91 -13.37 21.63
CA LYS A 284 18.01 -12.78 22.42
C LYS A 284 17.99 -11.24 22.47
N TYR A 285 17.09 -10.60 21.73
CA TYR A 285 16.92 -9.16 21.62
C TYR A 285 15.69 -8.65 22.36
N LEU A 286 14.89 -9.56 22.94
CA LEU A 286 13.72 -9.26 23.75
C LEU A 286 13.91 -9.83 25.16
N PHE A 287 13.10 -9.37 26.11
CA PHE A 287 12.99 -9.98 27.43
C PHE A 287 11.55 -9.88 27.93
N CYS A 288 11.19 -10.72 28.90
CA CYS A 288 9.89 -10.66 29.55
C CYS A 288 9.93 -9.66 30.73
N ASP A 289 9.19 -8.56 30.60
CA ASP A 289 8.94 -7.58 31.65
C ASP A 289 7.85 -8.10 32.59
N ASN A 290 8.24 -8.39 33.83
CA ASN A 290 7.34 -8.82 34.90
C ASN A 290 7.12 -7.72 35.94
N SER A 291 7.75 -6.56 35.79
CA SER A 291 7.81 -5.50 36.79
C SER A 291 6.70 -4.46 36.62
N HIS A 292 6.05 -4.40 35.46
CA HIS A 292 5.06 -3.36 35.13
C HIS A 292 3.63 -3.90 34.92
N GLY A 293 3.22 -4.89 35.74
CA GLY A 293 1.86 -5.46 35.73
C GLY A 293 1.81 -6.84 35.10
N ASN A 294 0.87 -7.06 34.17
CA ASN A 294 0.76 -8.33 33.45
C ASN A 294 2.03 -8.58 32.63
N PRO A 295 2.62 -9.80 32.67
CA PRO A 295 3.83 -10.12 31.93
C PRO A 295 3.71 -9.77 30.45
N ARG A 296 4.67 -9.00 29.94
CA ARG A 296 4.72 -8.57 28.55
C ARG A 296 6.14 -8.60 28.02
N CYS A 297 6.29 -8.78 26.72
CA CYS A 297 7.61 -8.68 26.11
C CYS A 297 8.03 -7.22 25.95
N ALA A 298 9.31 -6.95 26.14
CA ALA A 298 9.95 -5.67 25.91
C ALA A 298 11.22 -5.85 25.07
N ALA A 299 11.57 -4.82 24.30
CA ALA A 299 12.83 -4.76 23.57
C ALA A 299 14.00 -4.68 24.54
N LYS A 300 15.14 -5.31 24.26
CA LYS A 300 16.35 -5.06 25.06
C LYS A 300 16.91 -3.66 24.82
N VAL A 301 17.58 -3.16 25.84
CA VAL A 301 18.22 -1.85 25.91
C VAL A 301 19.66 -1.96 25.43
N ARG A 302 20.08 -1.04 24.54
CA ARG A 302 21.47 -0.94 24.07
C ARG A 302 22.43 -0.52 25.20
N VAL A 303 23.72 -0.80 25.02
CA VAL A 303 24.78 -0.30 25.92
C VAL A 303 24.72 1.24 26.00
N GLY A 304 24.85 1.79 27.22
CA GLY A 304 24.67 3.21 27.54
C GLY A 304 23.21 3.66 27.72
N GLY A 305 22.25 2.79 27.41
CA GLY A 305 20.82 3.05 27.58
C GLY A 305 20.33 2.90 29.01
N VAL A 306 19.15 3.45 29.31
CA VAL A 306 18.52 3.40 30.64
C VAL A 306 17.83 2.05 30.86
N CYS A 307 18.14 1.40 31.98
CA CYS A 307 17.64 0.06 32.32
C CYS A 307 16.96 -0.05 33.69
N THR A 308 16.52 1.08 34.26
CA THR A 308 15.79 1.14 35.53
C THR A 308 14.34 0.65 35.40
N GLY A 309 13.67 0.37 36.52
CA GLY A 309 12.23 0.01 36.55
C GLY A 309 11.95 -1.49 36.46
N PHE A 310 12.93 -2.30 36.08
CA PHE A 310 12.82 -3.76 36.06
C PHE A 310 13.43 -4.36 37.34
N THR A 311 12.59 -4.83 38.27
CA THR A 311 12.96 -5.18 39.65
C THR A 311 12.72 -6.65 40.02
N ARG A 312 12.16 -7.46 39.13
CA ARG A 312 11.83 -8.88 39.36
C ARG A 312 12.84 -9.85 38.72
N GLY A 313 14.10 -9.42 38.62
CA GLY A 313 15.19 -10.24 38.09
C GLY A 313 15.30 -10.27 36.57
N GLU A 314 14.60 -9.36 35.87
CA GLU A 314 14.74 -9.23 34.42
C GLU A 314 16.14 -8.79 34.01
N GLN A 315 16.55 -9.16 32.79
CA GLN A 315 17.81 -8.75 32.18
C GLN A 315 17.56 -7.83 30.98
N PRO A 316 17.27 -6.53 31.20
CA PRO A 316 16.87 -5.61 30.13
C PRO A 316 18.00 -5.29 29.15
N CYS A 317 19.27 -5.43 29.54
CA CYS A 317 20.40 -5.05 28.71
C CYS A 317 20.73 -6.10 27.63
N TYR A 318 21.05 -5.62 26.43
CA TYR A 318 21.64 -6.43 25.37
C TYR A 318 23.16 -6.49 25.51
N ALA A 319 23.73 -7.69 25.42
CA ALA A 319 25.18 -7.96 25.53
C ALA A 319 25.85 -7.27 26.75
N GLY A 320 25.13 -7.20 27.87
CA GLY A 320 25.54 -6.41 29.02
C GLY A 320 24.66 -6.61 30.22
N VAL A 321 24.97 -5.86 31.29
CA VAL A 321 24.27 -5.90 32.57
C VAL A 321 23.82 -4.49 32.97
N CYS A 322 22.73 -4.39 33.73
CA CYS A 322 22.27 -3.12 34.25
C CYS A 322 23.10 -2.74 35.48
N GLN A 323 23.92 -1.71 35.38
CA GLN A 323 24.73 -1.18 36.49
C GLN A 323 24.43 0.32 36.65
N ASN A 324 24.11 0.73 37.88
CA ASN A 324 23.79 2.14 38.19
C ASN A 324 22.72 2.73 37.26
N GLY A 325 21.70 1.93 36.91
CA GLY A 325 20.59 2.34 36.04
C GLY A 325 20.92 2.45 34.55
N LYS A 326 22.13 2.05 34.14
CA LYS A 326 22.60 2.08 32.76
C LYS A 326 23.07 0.70 32.30
N CYS A 327 22.82 0.36 31.04
CA CYS A 327 23.40 -0.84 30.47
C CYS A 327 24.89 -0.66 30.22
N VAL A 328 25.72 -1.51 30.82
CA VAL A 328 27.16 -1.55 30.56
C VAL A 328 27.50 -2.86 29.85
N ALA A 329 28.47 -2.81 28.94
CA ALA A 329 28.94 -4.01 28.27
C ALA A 329 29.46 -5.02 29.29
N ALA A 330 29.13 -6.29 29.11
CA ALA A 330 29.74 -7.34 29.93
C ALA A 330 31.23 -7.42 29.57
N VAL A 331 32.12 -7.36 30.56
CA VAL A 331 33.54 -7.62 30.36
C VAL A 331 33.68 -9.10 30.00
N ILE A 332 33.88 -9.40 28.71
CA ILE A 332 34.25 -10.75 28.29
C ILE A 332 35.74 -10.88 28.57
N GLU A 333 36.12 -11.44 29.73
CA GLU A 333 37.45 -12.00 29.93
C GLU A 333 37.56 -13.27 29.08
N GLY A 334 37.91 -13.10 27.80
CA GLY A 334 38.11 -14.19 26.85
C GLY A 334 38.61 -13.65 25.51
N PRO A 335 39.36 -14.44 24.72
CA PRO A 335 39.92 -13.97 23.46
C PRO A 335 38.78 -13.52 22.55
N GLN A 336 38.86 -12.28 22.06
CA GLN A 336 37.93 -11.80 21.04
C GLN A 336 37.92 -12.77 19.86
N PRO A 337 36.75 -13.27 19.41
CA PRO A 337 36.69 -13.95 18.13
C PRO A 337 37.17 -12.98 17.04
N PRO A 338 37.95 -13.45 16.04
CA PRO A 338 38.58 -12.58 15.08
C PRO A 338 37.52 -11.75 14.37
N VAL A 339 37.73 -10.44 14.38
CA VAL A 339 37.00 -9.48 13.53
C VAL A 339 37.22 -9.95 12.09
N THR A 340 36.25 -10.66 11.53
CA THR A 340 36.24 -11.00 10.11
C THR A 340 35.91 -9.73 9.35
N ARG A 341 36.96 -8.99 9.01
CA ARG A 341 36.93 -7.99 7.98
C ARG A 341 36.30 -8.62 6.73
N PRO A 342 35.26 -8.02 6.12
CA PRO A 342 34.68 -8.55 4.90
C PRO A 342 35.79 -8.71 3.86
N LEU A 343 35.86 -9.87 3.22
CA LEU A 343 36.79 -10.10 2.12
C LEU A 343 36.59 -8.99 1.07
N PRO A 344 37.67 -8.49 0.44
CA PRO A 344 37.53 -7.66 -0.75
C PRO A 344 36.68 -8.43 -1.76
N VAL A 345 35.55 -7.83 -2.15
CA VAL A 345 34.71 -8.36 -3.22
C VAL A 345 35.56 -8.32 -4.48
N VAL A 346 36.06 -9.49 -4.90
CA VAL A 346 36.56 -9.67 -6.26
C VAL A 346 35.32 -9.68 -7.15
N THR A 347 35.00 -8.53 -7.72
CA THR A 347 33.97 -8.40 -8.73
C THR A 347 34.43 -9.17 -9.96
N PRO A 348 33.72 -10.24 -10.39
CA PRO A 348 33.86 -10.71 -11.76
C PRO A 348 33.51 -9.54 -12.69
N PRO A 349 34.07 -9.46 -13.91
CA PRO A 349 33.64 -8.45 -14.87
C PRO A 349 32.13 -8.60 -15.03
N ALA A 350 31.41 -7.55 -14.64
CA ALA A 350 29.96 -7.54 -14.69
C ALA A 350 29.54 -7.89 -16.11
N ALA A 351 28.77 -8.97 -16.26
CA ALA A 351 27.89 -9.08 -17.42
C ALA A 351 27.15 -7.74 -17.49
N VAL A 352 27.15 -7.08 -18.65
CA VAL A 352 26.48 -5.79 -18.83
C VAL A 352 24.99 -6.03 -18.57
N GLN A 353 24.58 -5.87 -17.31
CA GLN A 353 23.21 -6.07 -16.90
C GLN A 353 22.44 -4.86 -17.39
N GLU A 354 21.64 -5.11 -18.43
CA GLU A 354 20.74 -4.10 -18.96
C GLU A 354 19.75 -3.68 -17.87
N SER A 355 19.59 -2.38 -17.68
CA SER A 355 18.65 -1.80 -16.72
C SER A 355 17.71 -0.79 -17.38
N CYS A 356 17.96 -0.45 -18.64
CA CYS A 356 17.11 0.45 -19.38
C CYS A 356 16.00 -0.34 -20.08
N PHE A 357 14.84 -0.44 -19.44
CA PHE A 357 13.65 -1.06 -20.02
C PHE A 357 12.47 -0.11 -20.01
N ASN A 358 11.54 -0.34 -20.92
CA ASN A 358 10.17 0.12 -20.73
C ASN A 358 9.43 -0.95 -19.91
N GLU A 359 8.41 -0.53 -19.18
CA GLU A 359 7.59 -1.39 -18.33
C GLU A 359 6.24 -1.73 -18.99
N ASN A 360 5.94 -1.14 -20.15
CA ASN A 360 4.70 -1.34 -20.90
C ASN A 360 4.94 -1.45 -22.41
N GLU A 361 4.22 -2.36 -23.06
CA GLU A 361 4.40 -2.65 -24.49
C GLU A 361 4.03 -1.51 -25.44
N CYS A 362 3.28 -0.51 -24.96
CA CYS A 362 2.85 0.63 -25.75
C CYS A 362 3.74 1.87 -25.59
N CYS A 363 4.80 1.81 -24.79
CA CYS A 363 5.71 2.93 -24.53
C CYS A 363 6.27 3.58 -25.80
N THR A 364 6.65 2.78 -26.80
CA THR A 364 7.17 3.30 -28.08
C THR A 364 6.09 4.01 -28.90
N SER A 365 4.86 3.50 -28.90
CA SER A 365 3.72 4.13 -29.57
C SER A 365 3.32 5.45 -28.89
N TRP A 366 3.30 5.46 -27.56
CA TRP A 366 3.00 6.65 -26.77
C TRP A 366 4.09 7.72 -26.91
N ALA A 367 5.36 7.33 -26.87
CA ALA A 367 6.47 8.24 -27.12
C ALA A 367 6.38 8.87 -28.52
N ALA A 368 6.09 8.07 -29.55
CA ALA A 368 5.87 8.55 -30.91
C ALA A 368 4.67 9.51 -31.04
N LYS A 369 3.68 9.40 -30.14
CA LYS A 369 2.53 10.32 -30.06
C LYS A 369 2.79 11.56 -29.21
N GLY A 370 3.99 11.73 -28.63
CA GLY A 370 4.36 12.90 -27.82
C GLY A 370 4.04 12.77 -26.32
N GLU A 371 3.73 11.57 -25.83
CA GLU A 371 3.41 11.37 -24.40
C GLU A 371 4.60 11.64 -23.48
N CYS A 372 5.85 11.54 -23.97
CA CYS A 372 7.04 11.91 -23.19
C CYS A 372 6.99 13.36 -22.70
N THR A 373 6.22 14.22 -23.38
CA THR A 373 6.00 15.61 -22.98
C THR A 373 4.64 15.78 -22.29
N ARG A 374 3.58 15.16 -22.82
CA ARG A 374 2.20 15.33 -22.29
C ARG A 374 1.93 14.58 -20.98
N ASN A 375 2.61 13.47 -20.76
CA ASN A 375 2.52 12.62 -19.59
C ASN A 375 3.93 12.31 -19.04
N ALA A 376 4.71 13.36 -18.85
CA ALA A 376 6.15 13.27 -18.62
C ALA A 376 6.55 12.42 -17.41
N ALA A 377 5.77 12.44 -16.31
CA ALA A 377 6.08 11.66 -15.11
C ALA A 377 5.95 10.15 -15.35
N TYR A 378 4.78 9.70 -15.82
CA TYR A 378 4.55 8.29 -16.16
C TYR A 378 5.52 7.82 -17.24
N MET A 379 5.71 8.62 -18.28
CA MET A 379 6.54 8.24 -19.41
C MET A 379 8.03 8.24 -19.06
N ARG A 380 8.48 9.09 -18.14
CA ARG A 380 9.84 9.03 -17.58
C ARG A 380 10.06 7.75 -16.78
N ASP A 381 9.08 7.33 -15.98
CA ASP A 381 9.25 6.26 -14.99
C ASP A 381 8.88 4.87 -15.50
N TRP A 382 7.99 4.77 -16.48
CA TRP A 382 7.52 3.49 -17.05
C TRP A 382 7.93 3.31 -18.52
N CYS A 383 8.29 4.38 -19.22
CA CYS A 383 8.70 4.35 -20.63
C CYS A 383 10.12 4.90 -20.85
N LYS A 384 11.00 4.60 -19.89
CA LYS A 384 12.36 5.14 -19.74
C LYS A 384 13.16 5.09 -21.04
N ALA A 385 13.14 3.95 -21.72
CA ALA A 385 13.87 3.76 -22.97
C ALA A 385 13.21 4.53 -24.14
N SER A 386 11.89 4.46 -24.26
CA SER A 386 11.14 5.13 -25.34
C SER A 386 11.19 6.66 -25.26
N CYS A 387 11.26 7.21 -24.05
CA CYS A 387 11.39 8.65 -23.81
C CYS A 387 12.83 9.12 -23.63
N ARG A 388 13.80 8.24 -23.88
CA ARG A 388 15.24 8.54 -23.79
C ARG A 388 15.68 9.03 -22.40
N THR A 389 14.94 8.69 -21.35
CA THR A 389 15.40 8.80 -19.95
C THR A 389 16.63 7.92 -19.74
N CYS A 390 16.72 6.81 -20.48
CA CYS A 390 17.91 5.99 -20.60
C CYS A 390 18.03 5.47 -22.04
N VAL A 391 19.22 4.96 -22.40
CA VAL A 391 19.48 4.34 -23.71
C VAL A 391 19.90 2.88 -23.47
N PRO A 392 19.15 1.90 -24.00
CA PRO A 392 19.53 0.49 -23.90
C PRO A 392 20.86 0.21 -24.58
N ARG A 393 21.68 -0.63 -23.95
CA ARG A 393 23.01 -1.02 -24.43
C ARG A 393 23.01 -2.40 -25.11
N THR A 394 21.99 -3.21 -24.84
CA THR A 394 21.96 -4.63 -25.20
C THR A 394 20.87 -4.99 -26.21
N TYR A 395 19.96 -4.08 -26.51
CA TYR A 395 18.87 -4.29 -27.45
C TYR A 395 18.49 -2.99 -28.17
N ALA A 396 17.86 -3.10 -29.34
CA ALA A 396 17.31 -1.95 -30.05
C ALA A 396 15.82 -1.79 -29.78
N LEU A 397 15.36 -0.57 -29.53
CA LEU A 397 13.92 -0.29 -29.36
C LEU A 397 13.09 -0.58 -30.62
N ALA A 398 13.73 -0.48 -31.79
CA ALA A 398 13.11 -0.81 -33.08
C ALA A 398 12.88 -2.33 -33.25
N ASP A 399 13.57 -3.18 -32.48
CA ASP A 399 13.37 -4.62 -32.53
C ASP A 399 12.03 -4.97 -31.88
N ASP A 400 11.06 -5.28 -32.74
CA ASP A 400 9.69 -5.49 -32.29
C ASP A 400 9.45 -6.90 -31.73
N CYS A 401 10.22 -7.90 -32.19
CA CYS A 401 10.08 -9.29 -31.75
C CYS A 401 11.43 -9.85 -31.29
N ARG A 402 11.81 -9.52 -30.06
CA ARG A 402 12.95 -10.14 -29.37
C ARG A 402 12.75 -10.09 -27.86
N ASP A 403 13.33 -11.07 -27.17
CA ASP A 403 13.50 -10.98 -25.72
C ASP A 403 14.65 -10.04 -25.42
N ARG A 404 14.38 -9.01 -24.62
CA ARG A 404 15.38 -7.99 -24.26
C ARG A 404 15.99 -8.24 -22.89
N HIS A 405 15.40 -9.15 -22.10
CA HIS A 405 15.91 -9.50 -20.79
C HIS A 405 16.37 -10.97 -20.73
N ILE A 406 17.52 -11.19 -20.10
CA ILE A 406 18.17 -12.50 -20.06
C ILE A 406 17.32 -13.59 -19.39
N ASN A 407 16.44 -13.20 -18.46
CA ASN A 407 15.58 -14.13 -17.70
C ASN A 407 14.26 -14.50 -18.41
N CYS A 408 13.98 -14.01 -19.62
CA CYS A 408 12.69 -14.28 -20.28
C CYS A 408 12.38 -15.79 -20.37
N ALA A 409 13.36 -16.62 -20.76
CA ALA A 409 13.20 -18.07 -20.85
C ALA A 409 12.87 -18.75 -19.50
N ARG A 410 13.29 -18.15 -18.37
CA ARG A 410 12.95 -18.62 -17.02
C ARG A 410 11.56 -18.16 -16.61
N TRP A 411 11.26 -16.89 -16.83
CA TRP A 411 9.99 -16.26 -16.46
C TRP A 411 8.78 -16.85 -17.19
N VAL A 412 8.96 -17.30 -18.44
CA VAL A 412 7.92 -18.06 -19.15
C VAL A 412 7.57 -19.35 -18.42
N ARG A 413 8.57 -20.10 -17.94
CA ARG A 413 8.37 -21.37 -17.22
C ARG A 413 7.68 -21.18 -15.87
N THR A 414 7.74 -19.98 -15.30
CA THR A 414 7.06 -19.62 -14.06
C THR A 414 5.72 -18.91 -14.27
N GLY A 415 5.25 -18.80 -15.53
CA GLY A 415 3.93 -18.25 -15.84
C GLY A 415 3.86 -16.72 -15.91
N GLU A 416 4.99 -16.02 -15.96
CA GLU A 416 5.03 -14.54 -15.93
C GLU A 416 4.36 -13.91 -17.15
N CYS A 417 4.29 -14.60 -18.30
CA CYS A 417 3.59 -14.10 -19.48
C CYS A 417 2.10 -13.79 -19.22
N THR A 418 1.53 -14.40 -18.17
CA THR A 418 0.16 -14.15 -17.70
C THR A 418 0.16 -13.22 -16.48
N SER A 419 0.99 -13.51 -15.48
CA SER A 419 1.03 -12.78 -14.19
C SER A 419 1.59 -11.36 -14.30
N ASN A 420 2.50 -11.13 -15.24
CA ASN A 420 3.18 -9.86 -15.50
C ASN A 420 3.10 -9.51 -16.99
N ALA A 421 1.89 -9.58 -17.55
CA ALA A 421 1.66 -9.55 -18.99
C ALA A 421 2.20 -8.28 -19.67
N ALA A 422 2.10 -7.10 -19.06
CA ALA A 422 2.54 -5.83 -19.67
C ALA A 422 4.05 -5.72 -19.78
N TRP A 423 4.77 -6.07 -18.71
CA TRP A 423 6.22 -6.18 -18.74
C TRP A 423 6.56 -7.33 -19.70
N MET A 424 6.13 -8.56 -19.48
CA MET A 424 6.52 -9.68 -20.34
C MET A 424 6.22 -9.48 -21.84
N ALA A 425 5.13 -8.78 -22.18
CA ALA A 425 4.87 -8.34 -23.57
C ALA A 425 5.81 -7.22 -24.04
N GLU A 426 6.38 -6.40 -23.18
CA GLU A 426 7.35 -5.38 -23.54
C GLU A 426 8.79 -5.89 -23.71
N ASN A 427 9.30 -6.73 -22.80
CA ASN A 427 10.70 -7.18 -22.95
C ASN A 427 10.93 -8.69 -23.00
N CYS A 428 9.88 -9.51 -23.12
CA CYS A 428 9.95 -10.97 -23.33
C CYS A 428 8.99 -11.48 -24.44
N ARG A 429 8.82 -10.70 -25.52
CA ARG A 429 7.84 -11.00 -26.58
C ARG A 429 8.04 -12.34 -27.25
N GLN A 430 9.28 -12.71 -27.54
CA GLN A 430 9.57 -13.94 -28.27
C GLN A 430 9.26 -15.13 -27.36
N SER A 431 9.77 -15.08 -26.14
CA SER A 431 9.50 -16.02 -25.05
C SER A 431 8.00 -16.21 -24.75
N CYS A 432 7.22 -15.13 -24.81
CA CYS A 432 5.77 -15.17 -24.54
C CYS A 432 4.89 -15.34 -25.80
N ASN A 433 5.47 -15.69 -26.95
CA ASN A 433 4.74 -15.84 -28.22
C ASN A 433 3.89 -14.62 -28.62
N LYS A 434 4.36 -13.40 -28.31
CA LYS A 434 3.67 -12.12 -28.60
C LYS A 434 4.11 -11.46 -29.92
N CYS A 435 4.84 -12.19 -30.75
CA CYS A 435 5.37 -11.69 -32.02
C CYS A 435 4.37 -11.73 -33.19
N GLY A 436 3.18 -12.30 -33.01
CA GLY A 436 2.17 -12.41 -34.06
C GLY A 436 1.50 -11.08 -34.45
N ARG A 437 1.67 -10.01 -33.66
CA ARG A 437 1.21 -8.64 -33.96
C ARG A 437 2.30 -7.65 -33.57
N THR A 438 2.47 -6.61 -34.38
CA THR A 438 3.44 -5.57 -34.07
C THR A 438 2.97 -4.67 -32.93
N ARG A 439 3.89 -4.03 -32.18
CA ARG A 439 3.50 -3.03 -31.17
C ARG A 439 2.63 -1.92 -31.75
N ALA A 440 2.93 -1.48 -32.97
CA ALA A 440 2.12 -0.48 -33.67
C ALA A 440 0.68 -0.97 -33.93
N GLN A 441 0.49 -2.25 -34.28
CA GLN A 441 -0.84 -2.84 -34.48
C GLN A 441 -1.58 -3.11 -33.17
N THR A 442 -0.86 -3.38 -32.09
CA THR A 442 -1.44 -3.56 -30.75
C THR A 442 -1.80 -2.21 -30.11
N CYS A 443 -1.00 -1.17 -30.36
CA CYS A 443 -1.07 0.13 -29.66
C CYS A 443 -1.49 1.31 -30.57
N GLY A 444 -1.92 1.06 -31.82
CA GLY A 444 -2.24 2.07 -32.83
C GLY A 444 -3.55 1.76 -33.56
N GLY A 445 -4.66 2.32 -33.07
CA GLY A 445 -5.97 2.23 -33.75
C GLY A 445 -7.10 2.84 -32.92
N GLY A 446 -7.25 4.17 -33.05
CA GLY A 446 -8.34 4.97 -32.48
C GLY A 446 -8.05 6.47 -32.60
N GLY A 447 -8.05 7.01 -33.83
CA GLY A 447 -8.03 8.48 -34.09
C GLY A 447 -9.39 9.09 -33.72
N GLY A 448 -9.47 10.23 -33.03
CA GLY A 448 -9.24 11.60 -33.53
C GLY A 448 -10.63 12.19 -33.86
N GLU A 449 -11.21 13.13 -33.12
CA GLU A 449 -10.76 14.53 -33.03
C GLU A 449 -11.09 15.27 -31.72
N SER A 450 -10.22 16.26 -31.50
CA SER A 450 -10.32 17.55 -30.80
C SER A 450 -10.76 17.66 -29.34
N ILE A 451 -9.73 17.85 -28.52
CA ILE A 451 -9.60 18.82 -27.41
C ILE A 451 -10.67 19.93 -27.49
N LEU A 452 -11.49 20.05 -26.43
CA LEU A 452 -11.84 21.31 -25.78
C LEU A 452 -12.25 21.03 -24.32
N LEU A 453 -11.34 21.42 -23.43
CA LEU A 453 -11.55 22.01 -22.10
C LEU A 453 -12.16 21.19 -20.94
N LEU A 454 -11.46 21.35 -19.82
CA LEU A 454 -11.89 21.25 -18.42
C LEU A 454 -11.90 19.85 -17.78
N SER A 455 -10.75 19.55 -17.17
CA SER A 455 -10.67 18.93 -15.85
C SER A 455 -11.46 17.61 -15.70
N GLY A 456 -10.98 16.54 -16.32
CA GLY A 456 -11.58 15.21 -16.25
C GLY A 456 -10.63 14.20 -15.62
N THR A 457 -11.13 13.51 -14.61
CA THR A 457 -10.46 12.51 -13.80
C THR A 457 -10.06 11.27 -14.62
N ILE A 458 -8.92 10.66 -14.30
CA ILE A 458 -8.40 9.47 -15.00
C ILE A 458 -9.29 8.27 -14.64
N THR A 459 -9.86 7.59 -15.65
CA THR A 459 -10.55 6.30 -15.46
C THR A 459 -9.98 5.25 -16.42
N THR A 460 -9.61 4.07 -15.90
CA THR A 460 -8.93 2.97 -16.63
C THR A 460 -9.86 1.83 -17.08
N THR A 461 -11.16 2.05 -17.11
CA THR A 461 -12.14 1.11 -17.66
C THR A 461 -12.32 1.36 -19.16
N ALA A 462 -12.55 0.28 -19.92
CA ALA A 462 -12.90 0.40 -21.32
C ALA A 462 -14.13 1.31 -21.48
N ARG A 463 -14.05 2.30 -22.38
CA ARG A 463 -15.25 3.04 -22.81
C ARG A 463 -16.28 2.00 -23.28
N PRO A 464 -17.55 2.10 -22.87
CA PRO A 464 -18.56 1.16 -23.32
C PRO A 464 -18.59 1.15 -24.84
N ALA A 465 -18.65 -0.04 -25.44
CA ALA A 465 -18.67 -0.22 -26.90
C ALA A 465 -19.91 0.41 -27.58
N GLN A 466 -20.83 0.95 -26.79
CA GLN A 466 -22.14 1.43 -27.20
C GLN A 466 -22.43 2.79 -26.54
N GLN A 467 -23.10 3.68 -27.27
CA GLN A 467 -23.65 4.91 -26.70
C GLN A 467 -24.60 4.55 -25.56
N CYS A 468 -24.28 4.95 -24.34
CA CYS A 468 -25.15 4.73 -23.18
C CYS A 468 -26.44 5.56 -23.36
N SER A 469 -27.60 4.91 -23.35
CA SER A 469 -28.93 5.56 -23.46
C SER A 469 -29.43 6.15 -22.13
N ASN A 470 -28.51 6.60 -21.28
CA ASN A 470 -28.76 6.86 -19.86
C ASN A 470 -28.78 8.38 -19.56
N SER A 471 -29.00 8.78 -18.30
CA SER A 471 -29.03 10.21 -17.93
C SER A 471 -27.75 10.93 -18.37
N GLN A 472 -27.91 12.17 -18.85
CA GLN A 472 -26.78 13.02 -19.21
C GLN A 472 -26.12 13.57 -17.94
N GLY A 473 -24.78 13.61 -17.93
CA GLY A 473 -24.01 14.10 -16.79
C GLY A 473 -23.37 13.00 -15.94
N CYS A 474 -22.86 13.39 -14.77
CA CYS A 474 -22.08 12.52 -13.91
C CYS A 474 -22.93 11.91 -12.78
N PHE A 475 -23.84 11.00 -13.12
CA PHE A 475 -24.73 10.36 -12.16
C PHE A 475 -24.60 8.83 -12.16
N ASN A 476 -24.98 8.22 -11.05
CA ASN A 476 -25.34 6.82 -10.96
C ASN A 476 -26.81 6.65 -11.39
N GLU A 477 -27.12 5.60 -12.12
CA GLU A 477 -28.48 5.30 -12.61
C GLU A 477 -29.29 4.45 -11.62
N ASN A 478 -28.63 3.91 -10.59
CA ASN A 478 -29.25 3.03 -9.62
C ASN A 478 -28.66 3.22 -8.21
N GLN A 479 -29.53 3.14 -7.20
CA GLN A 479 -29.16 3.27 -5.79
C GLN A 479 -28.20 2.18 -5.30
N CYS A 480 -28.12 1.05 -6.00
CA CYS A 480 -27.19 -0.03 -5.70
C CYS A 480 -25.79 0.17 -6.30
N CYS A 481 -25.55 1.19 -7.14
CA CYS A 481 -24.24 1.45 -7.72
C CYS A 481 -23.09 1.57 -6.70
N PRO A 482 -23.25 2.26 -5.56
CA PRO A 482 -22.20 2.32 -4.53
C PRO A 482 -21.83 0.92 -4.00
N HIS A 483 -22.84 0.06 -3.80
CA HIS A 483 -22.63 -1.31 -3.34
C HIS A 483 -22.01 -2.21 -4.42
N TRP A 484 -22.51 -2.16 -5.65
CA TRP A 484 -21.95 -2.95 -6.75
C TRP A 484 -20.51 -2.54 -7.07
N GLY A 485 -20.21 -1.24 -6.99
CA GLY A 485 -18.84 -0.73 -7.10
C GLY A 485 -17.92 -1.32 -6.03
N SER A 486 -18.36 -1.33 -4.76
CA SER A 486 -17.59 -1.93 -3.66
C SER A 486 -17.43 -3.44 -3.81
N MET A 487 -18.36 -4.12 -4.49
CA MET A 487 -18.35 -5.57 -4.76
C MET A 487 -17.47 -5.98 -5.95
N GLY A 488 -16.77 -5.03 -6.60
CA GLY A 488 -15.86 -5.30 -7.71
C GLY A 488 -16.55 -5.41 -9.08
N GLU A 489 -17.83 -5.02 -9.18
CA GLU A 489 -18.58 -5.10 -10.43
C GLU A 489 -18.03 -4.16 -11.52
N CYS A 490 -17.37 -3.08 -11.12
CA CYS A 490 -16.65 -2.21 -12.07
C CYS A 490 -15.57 -2.94 -12.88
N THR A 491 -15.09 -4.09 -12.38
CA THR A 491 -14.11 -4.94 -13.05
C THR A 491 -14.77 -6.15 -13.72
N ARG A 492 -15.78 -6.76 -13.06
CA ARG A 492 -16.49 -7.94 -13.59
C ARG A 492 -17.45 -7.61 -14.75
N ASN A 493 -18.14 -6.47 -14.66
CA ASN A 493 -19.15 -6.00 -15.59
C ASN A 493 -18.84 -4.60 -16.13
N PRO A 494 -17.65 -4.38 -16.72
CA PRO A 494 -17.09 -3.04 -16.95
C PRO A 494 -17.96 -2.19 -17.89
N SER A 495 -18.47 -2.75 -18.99
CA SER A 495 -19.29 -1.99 -19.96
C SER A 495 -20.61 -1.51 -19.36
N TRP A 496 -21.29 -2.37 -18.60
CA TRP A 496 -22.58 -2.02 -18.00
C TRP A 496 -22.40 -1.01 -16.87
N MET A 497 -21.42 -1.25 -16.00
CA MET A 497 -21.10 -0.36 -14.88
C MET A 497 -20.61 1.01 -15.37
N ALA A 498 -19.89 1.05 -16.50
CA ALA A 498 -19.49 2.30 -17.13
C ALA A 498 -20.66 3.17 -17.60
N CYS A 499 -21.78 2.58 -18.01
CA CYS A 499 -22.98 3.32 -18.39
C CYS A 499 -23.87 3.66 -17.20
N ASN A 500 -23.97 2.76 -16.22
CA ASN A 500 -25.00 2.82 -15.19
C ASN A 500 -24.49 3.27 -13.82
N CYS A 501 -23.20 3.10 -13.52
CA CYS A 501 -22.61 3.37 -12.21
C CYS A 501 -21.34 4.21 -12.33
N ARG A 502 -21.44 5.28 -13.13
CA ARG A 502 -20.29 6.11 -13.53
C ARG A 502 -19.54 6.68 -12.32
N VAL A 503 -20.26 7.23 -11.36
CA VAL A 503 -19.66 7.83 -10.16
C VAL A 503 -19.01 6.76 -9.30
N SER A 504 -19.75 5.69 -8.99
CA SER A 504 -19.27 4.61 -8.13
C SER A 504 -18.12 3.79 -8.73
N CYS A 505 -17.92 3.84 -10.04
CA CYS A 505 -16.79 3.19 -10.72
C CYS A 505 -15.68 4.17 -11.14
N GLY A 506 -15.79 5.44 -10.75
CA GLY A 506 -14.79 6.48 -11.02
C GLY A 506 -14.71 6.97 -12.47
N HIS A 507 -15.74 6.71 -13.30
CA HIS A 507 -15.81 7.20 -14.69
C HIS A 507 -16.01 8.70 -14.81
N CYS A 508 -16.52 9.32 -13.76
CA CYS A 508 -16.67 10.74 -13.66
C CYS A 508 -16.75 11.09 -12.19
N PHE A 509 -16.48 12.35 -11.86
CA PHE A 509 -16.61 12.86 -10.50
C PHE A 509 -17.48 14.10 -10.55
N PRO A 510 -18.59 14.12 -9.79
CA PRO A 510 -19.51 15.24 -9.83
C PRO A 510 -18.86 16.48 -9.26
N ARG A 511 -19.15 17.62 -9.90
CA ARG A 511 -18.61 18.96 -9.55
C ARG A 511 -19.70 19.91 -9.06
N ASP A 512 -20.92 19.60 -9.45
CA ASP A 512 -22.16 20.34 -9.27
C ASP A 512 -22.94 19.85 -8.04
N TYR A 513 -22.59 18.70 -7.48
CA TYR A 513 -23.17 18.18 -6.25
C TYR A 513 -22.16 17.35 -5.43
N ASN A 514 -22.44 17.19 -4.13
CA ASN A 514 -21.62 16.41 -3.21
C ASN A 514 -22.14 14.96 -3.10
N TYR A 515 -21.47 14.04 -3.78
CA TYR A 515 -21.79 12.61 -3.75
C TYR A 515 -21.48 11.97 -2.39
N GLY A 516 -22.34 11.03 -1.98
CA GLY A 516 -22.22 10.22 -0.77
C GLY A 516 -23.11 10.65 0.39
N GLY A 517 -23.56 11.92 0.41
CA GLY A 517 -24.52 12.41 1.40
C GLY A 517 -25.96 11.93 1.16
N CYS A 518 -26.81 12.05 2.19
CA CYS A 518 -28.26 11.91 2.09
C CYS A 518 -28.89 13.24 1.64
N ASN A 519 -28.69 13.57 0.36
CA ASN A 519 -29.15 14.83 -0.24
C ASN A 519 -29.76 14.57 -1.60
N ASP A 520 -30.57 15.53 -2.07
CA ASP A 520 -30.98 15.60 -3.47
C ASP A 520 -29.84 16.20 -4.30
N TYR A 521 -29.45 15.52 -5.38
CA TYR A 521 -28.38 15.93 -6.28
C TYR A 521 -28.89 16.75 -7.47
N HIS A 522 -30.21 16.85 -7.64
CA HIS A 522 -30.82 17.65 -8.69
C HIS A 522 -31.84 18.66 -8.12
N PRO A 523 -31.83 19.94 -8.56
CA PRO A 523 -32.74 20.97 -8.03
C PRO A 523 -34.23 20.64 -8.17
N SER A 524 -34.60 19.89 -9.22
CA SER A 524 -36.00 19.51 -9.49
C SER A 524 -36.49 18.28 -8.72
N CYS A 525 -35.67 17.67 -7.86
CA CYS A 525 -36.05 16.45 -7.12
C CYS A 525 -37.37 16.59 -6.35
N GLY A 526 -37.59 17.72 -5.68
CA GLY A 526 -38.83 17.98 -4.95
C GLY A 526 -40.07 18.08 -5.84
N ASN A 527 -39.92 18.49 -7.11
CA ASN A 527 -41.02 18.52 -8.06
C ASN A 527 -41.32 17.11 -8.58
N TRP A 528 -40.29 16.40 -9.03
CA TRP A 528 -40.41 15.04 -9.55
C TRP A 528 -40.94 14.05 -8.50
N ALA A 529 -40.53 14.20 -7.24
CA ALA A 529 -41.07 13.41 -6.15
C ALA A 529 -42.58 13.63 -5.96
N ARG A 530 -43.05 14.88 -6.05
CA ARG A 530 -44.49 15.22 -5.95
C ARG A 530 -45.31 14.67 -7.13
N THR A 531 -44.70 14.49 -8.30
CA THR A 531 -45.36 13.89 -9.48
C THR A 531 -45.31 12.36 -9.50
N GLY A 532 -44.76 11.72 -8.46
CA GLY A 532 -44.71 10.25 -8.34
C GLY A 532 -43.53 9.58 -9.06
N GLU A 533 -42.48 10.33 -9.40
CA GLU A 533 -41.32 9.77 -10.11
C GLU A 533 -40.50 8.82 -9.22
N CYS A 534 -40.55 8.97 -7.90
CA CYS A 534 -39.83 8.10 -6.97
C CYS A 534 -40.21 6.61 -7.12
N GLN A 535 -41.44 6.31 -7.55
CA GLN A 535 -41.92 4.95 -7.78
C GLN A 535 -41.74 4.47 -9.23
N ARG A 536 -41.56 5.40 -10.17
CA ARG A 536 -41.53 5.11 -11.62
C ARG A 536 -40.12 5.08 -12.20
N ASN A 537 -39.21 5.88 -11.64
CA ASN A 537 -37.88 6.07 -12.17
C ASN A 537 -36.82 5.69 -11.11
N PRO A 538 -36.15 4.52 -11.25
CA PRO A 538 -35.12 4.07 -10.32
C PRO A 538 -33.97 5.07 -10.12
N TRP A 539 -33.69 5.91 -11.11
CA TRP A 539 -32.69 6.99 -11.01
C TRP A 539 -32.98 7.94 -9.85
N MET A 540 -34.26 8.18 -9.55
CA MET A 540 -34.70 9.05 -8.47
C MET A 540 -34.24 8.55 -7.10
N LEU A 541 -34.16 7.23 -6.90
CA LEU A 541 -33.77 6.67 -5.60
C LEU A 541 -32.30 6.95 -5.26
N GLU A 542 -31.45 7.14 -6.26
CA GLU A 542 -30.04 7.45 -6.07
C GLU A 542 -29.74 8.94 -6.05
N ASN A 543 -30.46 9.72 -6.87
CA ASN A 543 -30.12 11.12 -7.14
C ASN A 543 -31.09 12.11 -6.48
N CYS A 544 -32.23 11.65 -5.96
CA CYS A 544 -33.22 12.44 -5.24
C CYS A 544 -33.51 11.85 -3.86
N ARG A 545 -32.44 11.59 -3.10
CA ARG A 545 -32.50 10.73 -1.91
C ARG A 545 -33.36 11.30 -0.79
N THR A 546 -33.32 12.61 -0.58
CA THR A 546 -34.09 13.27 0.48
C THR A 546 -35.55 13.37 0.07
N SER A 547 -35.82 13.84 -1.16
CA SER A 547 -37.17 13.97 -1.69
C SER A 547 -37.90 12.63 -1.80
N CYS A 548 -37.20 11.55 -2.18
CA CYS A 548 -37.76 10.21 -2.27
C CYS A 548 -37.67 9.39 -0.97
N ARG A 549 -37.13 9.96 0.12
CA ARG A 549 -36.89 9.26 1.39
C ARG A 549 -36.13 7.94 1.21
N SER A 550 -35.21 7.92 0.25
CA SER A 550 -34.48 6.72 -0.14
C SER A 550 -33.09 6.65 0.49
N CYS A 551 -32.70 7.54 1.40
CA CYS A 551 -31.39 7.43 2.06
C CYS A 551 -31.21 6.09 2.78
N LYS A 552 -30.17 5.34 2.38
CA LYS A 552 -29.84 4.03 2.92
C LYS A 552 -28.42 4.01 3.49
N SER A 553 -28.23 3.28 4.59
CA SER A 553 -26.91 2.89 5.08
C SER A 553 -26.31 1.76 4.24
N GLN A 554 -25.01 1.49 4.41
CA GLN A 554 -24.34 0.40 3.71
C GLN A 554 -24.99 -0.96 3.97
N GLN A 555 -25.35 -1.23 5.22
CA GLN A 555 -26.01 -2.48 5.62
C GLN A 555 -27.40 -2.62 4.96
N GLN A 556 -28.14 -1.51 4.85
CA GLN A 556 -29.44 -1.50 4.18
C GLN A 556 -29.28 -1.75 2.67
N LEU A 557 -28.31 -1.10 2.02
CA LEU A 557 -27.99 -1.35 0.61
C LEU A 557 -27.53 -2.78 0.39
N GLN A 558 -26.67 -3.32 1.25
CA GLN A 558 -26.21 -4.70 1.15
C GLN A 558 -27.39 -5.68 1.18
N GLY A 559 -28.33 -5.53 2.12
CA GLY A 559 -29.52 -6.39 2.18
C GLY A 559 -30.42 -6.29 0.95
N GLN A 560 -30.63 -5.07 0.44
CA GLN A 560 -31.51 -4.82 -0.71
C GLN A 560 -30.88 -5.20 -2.06
N CYS A 561 -29.59 -4.90 -2.24
CA CYS A 561 -28.89 -5.05 -3.51
C CYS A 561 -28.29 -6.45 -3.71
N SER A 562 -28.05 -7.22 -2.64
CA SER A 562 -27.58 -8.61 -2.72
C SER A 562 -28.68 -9.59 -3.12
N THR A 563 -29.92 -9.41 -2.65
CA THR A 563 -31.03 -10.36 -2.76
C THR A 563 -31.84 -10.28 -4.06
N GLY A 564 -31.53 -9.33 -4.95
CA GLY A 564 -32.28 -9.18 -6.21
C GLY A 564 -33.64 -8.54 -6.10
N GLN A 565 -33.93 -7.89 -4.98
CA GLN A 565 -35.09 -6.99 -4.86
C GLN A 565 -34.94 -5.69 -5.65
N SER A 566 -33.77 -5.41 -6.25
CA SER A 566 -33.62 -4.37 -7.25
C SER A 566 -34.32 -4.80 -8.55
N ASN A 567 -35.54 -4.29 -8.81
CA ASN A 567 -36.34 -4.42 -10.04
C ASN A 567 -35.84 -5.50 -11.02
N ALA A 568 -36.47 -6.67 -10.97
CA ALA A 568 -36.14 -7.88 -11.75
C ALA A 568 -35.88 -7.63 -13.27
N GLY A 569 -36.39 -6.54 -13.84
CA GLY A 569 -36.14 -6.14 -15.23
C GLY A 569 -34.73 -5.62 -15.55
N GLN A 570 -33.96 -5.09 -14.59
CA GLN A 570 -32.59 -4.61 -14.84
C GLN A 570 -31.53 -5.72 -14.72
N ARG A 571 -31.78 -6.75 -13.90
CA ARG A 571 -30.91 -7.94 -13.80
C ARG A 571 -30.96 -8.82 -15.06
N GLN A 572 -32.13 -8.96 -15.69
CA GLN A 572 -32.27 -9.73 -16.94
C GLN A 572 -31.54 -9.08 -18.13
N ARG A 573 -31.46 -7.74 -18.19
CA ARG A 573 -30.73 -7.03 -19.27
C ARG A 573 -29.20 -7.07 -19.12
N ALA A 574 -28.69 -7.45 -17.96
CA ALA A 574 -27.27 -7.45 -17.64
C ALA A 574 -26.65 -8.85 -17.54
N GLY A 575 -27.38 -9.92 -17.91
CA GLY A 575 -26.80 -11.26 -18.11
C GLY A 575 -26.28 -11.93 -16.84
N TRP A 576 -26.86 -11.65 -15.67
CA TRP A 576 -26.42 -12.22 -14.40
C TRP A 576 -26.81 -13.71 -14.30
N GLY A 577 -25.88 -14.60 -14.64
CA GLY A 577 -25.94 -16.03 -14.32
C GLY A 577 -25.19 -16.31 -13.02
N PHE A 578 -25.82 -16.99 -12.06
CA PHE A 578 -25.13 -17.53 -10.89
C PHE A 578 -24.58 -18.92 -11.24
N SER A 579 -23.27 -19.09 -11.06
CA SER A 579 -22.62 -20.38 -10.83
C SER A 579 -21.95 -20.34 -9.47
#